data_AF-A0A9W9QKF5-F1
#
_entry.id   AF-A0A9W9QKF5-F1
#
_cell.length_a   1.000
_cell.length_b   1.000
_cell.length_c   1.000
_cell.angle_alpha   90.00
_cell.angle_beta   90.00
_cell.angle_gamma   90.00
#
_symmetry.space_group_name_H-M   'P 1'
#
loop_
_entity.id
_entity.type
_entity.pdbx_description
1 polymer ?
#
loop_
_entity_poly.entity_id
_entity_poly.type
_entity_poly.pdbx_seq_one_letter_code
_entity_poly.pdbx_strand_id
1 'polypeptide(L)'
;MSTNDFVRSLRMLSRSSGGLVSAPKQVTQRCLTRSMATEAQTPSPVAPQTAPEVQTATRPGGQTPVQVMTYSWPNLEPKGLIHYSKRLLDMPVRHDILHRAVIFEADGTRQGTASTKWRDDVHGSHRKMYAQKGSGRARAGDKQSPVRRGGGVAHGPHPRDFSTDLPRKIYDQAWRIALSHRLSRGELIVVENAIKSRGGATPFFIENLLRAHDWYGKGRSTFISLQPNEQFSDAVEKYHNHARHLSTEDLDVKDLLETSRLVIERDALHKILLAHTTDLSPADTLFSPSTQGSVIHQLKASRLRATWEA
;
A
#
# COMPACT_ATOMS: atom_id res chain seq x y z
N MET A 1 -14.08 -3.73 57.77
CA MET A 1 -13.21 -4.43 58.73
C MET A 1 -12.19 -5.19 57.88
N SER A 2 -11.02 -4.60 57.67
CA SER A 2 -9.76 -4.88 58.42
C SER A 2 -9.01 -6.05 57.73
N THR A 3 -8.10 -5.79 56.79
CA THR A 3 -6.64 -5.50 56.93
C THR A 3 -5.78 -6.74 57.16
N ASN A 4 -4.64 -6.78 56.45
CA ASN A 4 -3.29 -7.27 56.79
C ASN A 4 -2.64 -7.71 55.46
N ASP A 5 -1.74 -6.99 54.79
CA ASP A 5 -0.59 -6.16 55.19
C ASP A 5 0.40 -6.84 56.14
N PHE A 6 1.52 -7.31 55.56
CA PHE A 6 2.85 -7.47 56.22
C PHE A 6 3.92 -7.71 55.12
N VAL A 7 4.57 -6.68 54.57
CA VAL A 7 5.83 -6.01 55.01
C VAL A 7 7.04 -6.93 55.17
N ARG A 8 8.07 -6.71 54.33
CA ARG A 8 9.51 -6.50 54.65
C ARG A 8 10.35 -6.64 53.37
N SER A 9 11.47 -5.96 53.13
CA SER A 9 12.03 -4.66 53.53
C SER A 9 13.42 -4.59 52.88
N LEU A 10 13.76 -3.44 52.29
CA LEU A 10 15.08 -2.78 52.27
C LEU A 10 16.38 -3.60 52.02
N ARG A 11 17.13 -3.17 50.98
CA ARG A 11 18.54 -2.75 51.18
C ARG A 11 19.01 -1.79 50.08
N MET A 12 19.12 -0.52 50.48
CA MET A 12 20.02 0.48 49.89
C MET A 12 21.47 0.10 50.24
N LEU A 13 22.41 0.30 49.31
CA LEU A 13 23.79 0.64 49.64
C LEU A 13 24.37 1.57 48.57
N SER A 14 24.82 2.72 49.06
CA SER A 14 25.48 3.81 48.36
C SER A 14 27.00 3.74 48.50
N ARG A 15 27.69 4.47 47.61
CA ARG A 15 29.03 5.10 47.73
C ARG A 15 30.29 4.25 47.45
N SER A 16 31.08 4.73 46.48
CA SER A 16 32.44 5.31 46.64
C SER A 16 32.94 5.69 45.24
N SER A 17 33.18 6.97 44.92
CA SER A 17 34.36 7.82 45.19
C SER A 17 35.65 7.40 44.49
N GLY A 18 36.02 8.19 43.46
CA GLY A 18 37.37 8.74 43.28
C GLY A 18 38.49 7.82 42.78
N GLY A 19 39.02 8.11 41.59
CA GLY A 19 40.28 7.54 41.12
C GLY A 19 40.80 8.20 39.84
N LEU A 20 41.46 9.35 40.00
CA LEU A 20 42.39 9.94 39.03
C LEU A 20 43.73 9.20 39.15
N VAL A 21 44.22 8.55 38.08
CA VAL A 21 45.65 8.19 37.98
C VAL A 21 46.16 8.36 36.53
N SER A 22 46.98 9.40 36.41
CA SER A 22 48.09 9.68 35.49
C SER A 22 48.57 8.59 34.50
N ALA A 23 48.81 9.05 33.27
CA ALA A 23 49.71 8.44 32.29
C ALA A 23 51.18 8.42 32.76
N PRO A 24 52.00 7.46 32.26
CA PRO A 24 53.42 7.70 32.08
C PRO A 24 53.78 7.91 30.60
N LYS A 25 54.38 9.07 30.34
CA LYS A 25 55.24 9.31 29.17
C LYS A 25 56.43 8.37 29.24
N GLN A 26 56.68 7.58 28.19
CA GLN A 26 58.00 7.03 27.95
C GLN A 26 58.61 7.70 26.72
N VAL A 27 59.67 8.45 27.02
CA VAL A 27 60.67 8.99 26.12
C VAL A 27 61.78 7.93 26.04
N THR A 28 62.07 7.41 24.86
CA THR A 28 63.41 6.85 24.58
C THR A 28 63.81 7.15 23.14
N GLN A 29 65.08 7.54 23.02
CA GLN A 29 65.73 8.15 21.88
C GLN A 29 65.96 7.19 20.71
N ARG A 30 66.16 7.83 19.55
CA ARG A 30 66.63 7.29 18.27
C ARG A 30 67.92 6.48 18.41
N CYS A 31 67.91 5.26 17.89
CA CYS A 31 69.09 4.62 17.32
C CYS A 31 68.87 4.47 15.81
N LEU A 32 69.63 5.22 15.02
CA LEU A 32 69.69 5.07 13.57
C LEU A 32 70.61 3.90 13.24
N THR A 33 70.05 2.74 12.91
CA THR A 33 70.78 1.66 12.24
C THR A 33 70.32 1.54 10.80
N ARG A 34 71.26 1.81 9.89
CA ARG A 34 71.11 1.77 8.43
C ARG A 34 70.94 0.31 7.98
N SER A 35 69.71 -0.15 7.78
CA SER A 35 69.43 -1.41 7.10
C SER A 35 69.35 -1.15 5.59
N MET A 36 70.31 -1.71 4.84
CA MET A 36 70.25 -1.85 3.39
C MET A 36 69.06 -2.75 3.05
N ALA A 37 67.93 -2.16 2.65
CA ALA A 37 66.81 -2.88 2.08
C ALA A 37 66.84 -2.67 0.56
N THR A 38 67.09 -3.76 -0.16
CA THR A 38 66.94 -3.85 -1.62
C THR A 38 65.51 -3.47 -1.99
N GLU A 39 65.34 -2.41 -2.78
CA GLU A 39 64.05 -2.03 -3.35
C GLU A 39 63.64 -3.10 -4.38
N ALA A 40 62.72 -3.98 -4.00
CA ALA A 40 61.95 -4.74 -4.97
C ALA A 40 60.91 -3.79 -5.59
N GLN A 41 60.97 -3.62 -6.91
CA GLN A 41 59.98 -2.85 -7.66
C GLN A 41 58.61 -3.51 -7.50
N THR A 42 57.76 -2.91 -6.67
CA THR A 42 56.33 -3.22 -6.61
C THR A 42 55.73 -2.89 -7.99
N PRO A 43 55.01 -3.82 -8.66
CA PRO A 43 54.30 -3.45 -9.87
C PRO A 43 53.26 -2.38 -9.52
N SER A 44 53.26 -1.32 -10.32
CA SER A 44 52.34 -0.20 -10.28
C SER A 44 50.91 -0.66 -9.98
N PRO A 45 50.12 0.04 -9.15
CA PRO A 45 48.71 -0.25 -9.05
C PRO A 45 48.09 -0.04 -10.42
N VAL A 46 47.69 -1.14 -11.07
CA VAL A 46 46.80 -1.11 -12.22
C VAL A 46 45.58 -0.33 -11.73
N ALA A 47 45.36 0.84 -12.34
CA ALA A 47 44.17 1.65 -12.10
C ALA A 47 42.96 0.72 -12.11
N PRO A 48 42.00 0.87 -11.16
CA PRO A 48 40.80 0.04 -11.20
C PRO A 48 40.22 0.18 -12.60
N GLN A 49 40.19 -0.93 -13.34
CA GLN A 49 39.47 -1.01 -14.59
C GLN A 49 38.07 -0.58 -14.23
N THR A 50 37.69 0.62 -14.69
CA THR A 50 36.35 1.14 -14.60
C THR A 50 35.44 0.00 -15.01
N ALA A 51 34.67 -0.54 -14.05
CA ALA A 51 33.61 -1.49 -14.35
C ALA A 51 32.86 -0.92 -15.57
N PRO A 52 32.54 -1.73 -16.60
CA PRO A 52 31.91 -1.20 -17.80
C PRO A 52 30.72 -0.38 -17.34
N GLU A 53 30.85 0.93 -17.51
CA GLU A 53 29.85 1.89 -17.10
C GLU A 53 28.66 1.52 -17.97
N VAL A 54 27.67 0.85 -17.37
CA VAL A 54 26.46 0.44 -18.07
C VAL A 54 25.86 1.75 -18.55
N GLN A 55 26.05 2.05 -19.83
CA GLN A 55 25.57 3.27 -20.46
C GLN A 55 24.05 3.25 -20.32
N THR A 56 23.56 3.87 -19.25
CA THR A 56 22.15 3.99 -19.00
C THR A 56 21.69 5.02 -20.02
N ALA A 57 21.10 4.54 -21.12
CA ALA A 57 20.67 5.37 -22.24
C ALA A 57 19.92 6.59 -21.71
N THR A 58 20.59 7.75 -21.73
CA THR A 58 20.08 8.96 -21.10
C THR A 58 18.99 9.50 -22.00
N ARG A 59 17.73 9.18 -21.65
CA ARG A 59 16.56 9.69 -22.36
C ARG A 59 16.51 11.22 -22.23
N PRO A 60 15.99 11.95 -23.24
CA PRO A 60 15.81 13.40 -23.14
C PRO A 60 14.91 13.71 -21.94
N GLY A 61 15.45 14.38 -20.93
CA GLY A 61 14.78 14.65 -19.64
C GLY A 61 15.47 14.06 -18.40
N GLY A 62 16.56 13.29 -18.56
CA GLY A 62 17.45 12.90 -17.45
C GLY A 62 16.87 11.92 -16.43
N GLN A 63 15.75 11.26 -16.72
CA GLN A 63 15.12 10.29 -15.82
C GLN A 63 15.56 8.86 -16.17
N THR A 64 16.15 8.17 -15.19
CA THR A 64 16.44 6.75 -15.28
C THR A 64 15.14 5.93 -15.21
N PRO A 65 14.96 4.93 -16.10
CA PRO A 65 13.79 4.06 -16.04
C PRO A 65 13.84 3.17 -14.79
N VAL A 66 12.65 2.83 -14.29
CA VAL A 66 12.46 1.96 -13.13
C VAL A 66 12.42 0.51 -13.62
N GLN A 67 13.27 -0.33 -13.06
CA GLN A 67 13.30 -1.76 -13.38
C GLN A 67 12.36 -2.53 -12.46
N VAL A 68 11.52 -3.37 -13.05
CA VAL A 68 10.59 -4.26 -12.36
C VAL A 68 10.86 -5.69 -12.80
N MET A 69 11.11 -6.57 -11.84
CA MET A 69 11.32 -8.00 -12.10
C MET A 69 9.98 -8.68 -12.41
N THR A 70 9.96 -9.53 -13.43
CA THR A 70 8.84 -10.42 -13.71
C THR A 70 9.13 -11.84 -13.25
N TYR A 71 8.10 -12.47 -12.70
CA TYR A 71 8.15 -13.83 -12.18
C TYR A 71 7.21 -14.75 -12.97
N SER A 72 7.55 -16.04 -13.02
CA SER A 72 6.68 -17.07 -13.58
C SER A 72 5.67 -17.56 -12.53
N TRP A 73 4.41 -17.74 -12.91
CA TRP A 73 3.42 -18.39 -12.04
C TRP A 73 3.37 -19.89 -12.33
N PRO A 74 3.30 -20.78 -11.32
CA PRO A 74 3.07 -20.53 -9.87
C PRO A 74 4.33 -20.53 -8.97
N ASN A 75 5.50 -20.93 -9.48
CA ASN A 75 6.71 -21.12 -8.67
C ASN A 75 7.46 -19.82 -8.35
N LEU A 76 7.09 -18.70 -8.97
CA LEU A 76 7.72 -17.39 -8.83
C LEU A 76 9.23 -17.39 -9.19
N GLU A 77 9.58 -18.09 -10.26
CA GLU A 77 10.95 -18.05 -10.79
C GLU A 77 11.16 -16.73 -11.55
N PRO A 78 12.30 -16.03 -11.36
CA PRO A 78 12.58 -14.79 -12.07
C PRO A 78 12.76 -15.07 -13.57
N LYS A 79 11.98 -14.38 -14.41
CA LYS A 79 11.97 -14.58 -15.87
C LYS A 79 12.63 -13.44 -16.62
N GLY A 80 12.37 -12.20 -16.23
CA GLY A 80 12.83 -11.03 -16.98
C GLY A 80 12.75 -9.72 -16.21
N LEU A 81 13.25 -8.66 -16.86
CA LEU A 81 13.27 -7.29 -16.34
C LEU A 81 12.53 -6.38 -17.30
N ILE A 82 11.61 -5.60 -16.75
CA ILE A 82 10.73 -4.68 -17.47
C ILE A 82 11.04 -3.25 -17.01
N HIS A 83 11.20 -2.32 -17.95
CA HIS A 83 11.61 -0.95 -17.68
C HIS A 83 10.43 0.02 -17.83
N TYR A 84 9.95 0.60 -16.72
CA TYR A 84 8.91 1.63 -16.72
C TYR A 84 9.49 3.03 -16.58
N SER A 85 8.69 4.05 -16.90
CA SER A 85 9.05 5.43 -16.58
C SER A 85 8.94 5.69 -15.08
N LYS A 86 9.78 6.61 -14.59
CA LYS A 86 9.80 7.02 -13.18
C LYS A 86 8.44 7.54 -12.70
N ARG A 87 7.75 8.31 -13.54
CA ARG A 87 6.42 8.87 -13.22
C ARG A 87 5.32 7.82 -13.05
N LEU A 88 5.52 6.59 -13.54
CA LEU A 88 4.53 5.51 -13.41
C LEU A 88 4.69 4.71 -12.11
N LEU A 89 5.92 4.32 -11.77
CA LEU A 89 6.17 3.36 -10.68
C LEU A 89 7.25 3.78 -9.67
N ASP A 90 7.81 4.98 -9.77
CA ASP A 90 8.75 5.55 -8.80
C ASP A 90 8.38 7.00 -8.47
N MET A 91 7.12 7.18 -8.06
CA MET A 91 6.64 8.44 -7.50
C MET A 91 6.94 8.53 -6.00
N PRO A 92 7.28 9.74 -5.49
CA PRO A 92 7.46 9.93 -4.06
C PRO A 92 6.15 9.68 -3.32
N VAL A 93 6.25 9.07 -2.13
CA VAL A 93 5.09 8.75 -1.30
C VAL A 93 4.44 10.04 -0.80
N ARG A 94 3.16 10.23 -1.15
CA ARG A 94 2.35 11.40 -0.81
C ARG A 94 1.09 10.97 -0.07
N HIS A 95 1.17 11.01 1.25
CA HIS A 95 0.07 10.59 2.14
C HIS A 95 -1.19 11.45 1.97
N ASP A 96 -1.04 12.73 1.63
CA ASP A 96 -2.15 13.65 1.38
C ASP A 96 -3.04 13.20 0.21
N ILE A 97 -2.43 12.78 -0.89
CA ILE A 97 -3.15 12.29 -2.07
C ILE A 97 -3.78 10.92 -1.80
N LEU A 98 -3.01 10.00 -1.20
CA LEU A 98 -3.52 8.66 -0.87
C LEU A 98 -4.73 8.76 0.07
N HIS A 99 -4.64 9.59 1.11
CA HIS A 99 -5.74 9.81 2.04
C HIS A 99 -7.00 10.34 1.35
N ARG A 100 -6.86 11.32 0.44
CA ARG A 100 -8.00 11.85 -0.33
C ARG A 100 -8.67 10.80 -1.19
N ALA A 101 -7.89 9.96 -1.88
CA ALA A 101 -8.42 8.89 -2.72
C ALA A 101 -9.16 7.83 -1.89
N VAL A 102 -8.59 7.41 -0.76
CA VAL A 102 -9.21 6.41 0.12
C VAL A 102 -10.49 6.93 0.76
N ILE A 103 -10.53 8.20 1.18
CA ILE A 103 -11.78 8.81 1.70
C ILE A 103 -12.84 8.89 0.59
N PHE A 104 -12.46 9.33 -0.60
CA PHE A 104 -13.36 9.39 -1.76
C PHE A 104 -14.00 8.03 -2.05
N GLU A 105 -13.21 6.95 -2.06
CA GLU A 105 -13.71 5.57 -2.23
C GLU A 105 -14.64 5.13 -1.08
N ALA A 106 -14.26 5.43 0.17
CA ALA A 106 -15.04 5.08 1.35
C ALA A 106 -16.40 5.80 1.38
N ASP A 107 -16.43 7.08 1.00
CA ASP A 107 -17.62 7.90 0.92
C ASP A 107 -18.56 7.39 -0.20
N GLY A 108 -18.02 7.03 -1.37
CA GLY A 108 -18.79 6.47 -2.48
C GLY A 108 -19.37 5.08 -2.20
N THR A 109 -18.71 4.27 -1.37
CA THR A 109 -19.20 2.93 -0.99
C THR A 109 -20.36 3.00 0.03
N ARG A 110 -20.57 4.15 0.67
CA ARG A 110 -21.53 4.30 1.77
C ARG A 110 -22.96 4.42 1.27
N GLN A 111 -23.84 3.51 1.71
CA GLN A 111 -25.25 3.49 1.29
C GLN A 111 -26.11 4.65 1.83
N GLY A 112 -25.81 5.16 3.02
CA GLY A 112 -26.52 6.32 3.59
C GLY A 112 -28.01 6.14 3.88
N THR A 113 -28.48 4.94 4.22
CA THR A 113 -29.92 4.60 4.40
C THR A 113 -30.50 4.87 5.80
N ALA A 114 -29.69 5.39 6.73
CA ALA A 114 -30.14 5.66 8.09
C ALA A 114 -31.22 6.74 8.11
N SER A 115 -32.39 6.41 8.66
CA SER A 115 -33.53 7.32 8.76
C SER A 115 -34.11 7.30 10.17
N THR A 116 -34.59 8.45 10.61
CA THR A 116 -35.34 8.62 11.85
C THR A 116 -36.62 9.38 11.55
N LYS A 117 -37.67 9.10 12.31
CA LYS A 117 -38.93 9.82 12.16
C LYS A 117 -38.80 11.21 12.76
N TRP A 118 -39.07 12.24 11.96
CA TRP A 118 -39.35 13.55 12.51
C TRP A 118 -40.68 13.56 13.25
N ARG A 119 -40.96 14.63 13.99
CA ARG A 119 -42.24 14.74 14.73
C ARG A 119 -43.46 14.57 13.81
N ASP A 120 -43.33 15.00 12.55
CA ASP A 120 -44.39 14.98 11.55
C ASP A 120 -44.58 13.56 10.95
N ASP A 121 -43.54 12.72 10.98
CA ASP A 121 -43.58 11.32 10.51
C ASP A 121 -44.04 10.34 11.60
N VAL A 122 -44.02 10.78 12.87
CA VAL A 122 -44.47 9.96 14.00
C VAL A 122 -45.99 9.88 14.01
N HIS A 123 -46.49 8.64 14.02
CA HIS A 123 -47.92 8.37 14.12
C HIS A 123 -48.53 9.02 15.38
N GLY A 124 -49.50 9.92 15.20
CA GLY A 124 -50.21 10.55 16.30
C GLY A 124 -51.14 11.67 15.85
N SER A 125 -51.83 12.28 16.81
CA SER A 125 -52.67 13.44 16.57
C SER A 125 -51.87 14.73 16.72
N HIS A 126 -51.89 15.58 15.71
CA HIS A 126 -51.33 16.95 15.74
C HIS A 126 -52.18 17.92 16.57
N ARG A 127 -53.25 17.45 17.23
CA ARG A 127 -54.07 18.25 18.12
C ARG A 127 -53.28 18.60 19.38
N LYS A 128 -53.42 19.86 19.80
CA LYS A 128 -52.90 20.31 21.08
C LYS A 128 -53.43 19.46 22.24
N MET A 129 -52.54 18.99 23.11
CA MET A 129 -52.89 18.03 24.15
C MET A 129 -53.83 18.57 25.23
N TYR A 130 -53.61 19.82 25.65
CA TYR A 130 -54.44 20.50 26.65
C TYR A 130 -54.43 22.03 26.42
N ALA A 131 -55.34 22.73 27.10
CA ALA A 131 -55.48 24.18 26.98
C ALA A 131 -54.17 24.93 27.32
N GLN A 132 -53.97 26.11 26.73
CA GLN A 132 -52.75 26.91 26.89
C GLN A 132 -52.49 27.36 28.34
N LYS A 133 -53.56 27.48 29.13
CA LYS A 133 -53.56 27.92 30.53
C LYS A 133 -54.61 27.12 31.31
N GLY A 134 -54.54 27.14 32.64
CA GLY A 134 -55.52 26.50 33.54
C GLY A 134 -55.23 25.04 33.91
N SER A 135 -54.20 24.40 33.34
CA SER A 135 -53.86 22.99 33.61
C SER A 135 -52.87 22.77 34.76
N GLY A 136 -52.20 23.80 35.26
CA GLY A 136 -51.13 23.69 36.27
C GLY A 136 -49.86 22.96 35.79
N ARG A 137 -49.76 22.63 34.50
CA ARG A 137 -48.63 21.91 33.88
C ARG A 137 -47.82 22.84 32.98
N ALA A 138 -46.58 22.45 32.64
CA ALA A 138 -45.80 23.11 31.59
C ALA A 138 -46.61 23.22 30.28
N ARG A 139 -46.35 24.19 29.42
CA ARG A 139 -47.08 24.30 28.14
C ARG A 139 -46.66 23.17 27.20
N ALA A 140 -47.61 22.57 26.49
CA ALA A 140 -47.32 21.58 25.46
C ALA A 140 -48.17 21.78 24.20
N GLY A 141 -47.59 21.40 23.07
CA GLY A 141 -48.24 21.35 21.78
C GLY A 141 -48.86 19.98 21.51
N ASP A 142 -48.41 19.38 20.41
CA ASP A 142 -48.76 18.06 19.89
C ASP A 142 -48.03 16.92 20.64
N LYS A 143 -48.55 15.69 20.52
CA LYS A 143 -48.02 14.53 21.26
C LYS A 143 -46.61 14.13 20.77
N GLN A 144 -46.29 14.39 19.51
CA GLN A 144 -45.11 13.95 18.78
C GLN A 144 -43.87 14.80 19.00
N SER A 145 -43.96 15.84 19.84
CA SER A 145 -42.84 16.69 20.20
C SER A 145 -41.62 15.88 20.69
N PRO A 146 -40.39 16.20 20.22
CA PRO A 146 -39.16 15.48 20.60
C PRO A 146 -38.84 15.54 22.10
N VAL A 147 -39.38 16.53 22.82
CA VAL A 147 -39.21 16.66 24.29
C VAL A 147 -39.95 15.55 25.04
N ARG A 148 -40.90 14.87 24.38
CA ARG A 148 -41.78 13.89 25.00
C ARG A 148 -41.39 12.47 24.62
N ARG A 149 -41.72 11.53 25.51
CA ARG A 149 -41.56 10.10 25.26
C ARG A 149 -42.44 9.68 24.07
N GLY A 150 -41.83 8.96 23.12
CA GLY A 150 -42.50 8.54 21.88
C GLY A 150 -42.71 9.66 20.87
N GLY A 151 -42.09 10.83 21.05
CA GLY A 151 -42.00 11.88 20.04
C GLY A 151 -40.94 11.59 18.97
N GLY A 152 -40.92 12.39 17.91
CA GLY A 152 -39.92 12.29 16.85
C GLY A 152 -38.53 12.74 17.28
N VAL A 153 -37.51 12.46 16.48
CA VAL A 153 -36.13 12.91 16.73
C VAL A 153 -35.88 14.21 15.99
N ALA A 154 -35.41 15.27 16.68
CA ALA A 154 -35.24 16.60 16.08
C ALA A 154 -34.09 16.68 15.05
N HIS A 155 -32.90 16.20 15.42
CA HIS A 155 -31.71 16.19 14.56
C HIS A 155 -31.21 14.77 14.34
N GLY A 156 -32.12 13.87 14.00
CA GLY A 156 -31.79 12.49 13.67
C GLY A 156 -31.28 12.34 12.24
N PRO A 157 -30.62 11.22 11.91
CA PRO A 157 -30.17 10.95 10.56
C PRO A 157 -31.34 10.79 9.60
N HIS A 158 -31.11 11.20 8.36
CA HIS A 158 -31.99 10.99 7.22
C HIS A 158 -31.21 10.42 6.05
N PRO A 159 -31.89 9.67 5.15
CA PRO A 159 -31.24 9.14 3.97
C PRO A 159 -30.64 10.27 3.15
N ARG A 160 -29.36 10.16 2.87
CA ARG A 160 -28.61 11.16 2.09
C ARG A 160 -27.46 10.51 1.36
N ASP A 161 -27.07 11.13 0.27
CA ASP A 161 -25.84 10.77 -0.42
C ASP A 161 -24.63 11.26 0.39
N PHE A 162 -23.64 10.39 0.52
CA PHE A 162 -22.36 10.67 1.19
C PHE A 162 -21.22 10.84 0.18
N SER A 163 -21.46 10.57 -1.10
CA SER A 163 -20.44 10.67 -2.13
C SER A 163 -19.78 12.05 -2.15
N THR A 164 -18.47 12.06 -2.31
CA THR A 164 -17.67 13.28 -2.44
C THR A 164 -17.01 13.29 -3.82
N ASP A 165 -16.66 14.46 -4.34
CA ASP A 165 -16.00 14.59 -5.64
C ASP A 165 -14.48 14.67 -5.51
N LEU A 166 -13.77 13.95 -6.38
CA LEU A 166 -12.31 14.03 -6.49
C LEU A 166 -11.89 14.25 -7.95
N PRO A 167 -11.01 15.23 -8.25
CA PRO A 167 -10.52 15.43 -9.61
C PRO A 167 -9.80 14.18 -10.14
N ARG A 168 -10.17 13.73 -11.35
CA ARG A 168 -9.63 12.50 -11.96
C ARG A 168 -8.09 12.43 -11.96
N LYS A 169 -7.43 13.55 -12.23
CA LYS A 169 -5.96 13.65 -12.21
C LYS A 169 -5.35 13.32 -10.84
N ILE A 170 -6.02 13.71 -9.76
CA ILE A 170 -5.57 13.43 -8.39
C ILE A 170 -5.80 11.95 -8.07
N TYR A 171 -6.92 11.38 -8.50
CA TYR A 171 -7.21 9.96 -8.33
C TYR A 171 -6.20 9.08 -9.08
N ASP A 172 -5.92 9.39 -10.35
CA ASP A 172 -4.91 8.69 -11.15
C ASP A 172 -3.50 8.79 -10.53
N GLN A 173 -3.17 9.95 -9.97
CA GLN A 173 -1.92 10.14 -9.23
C GLN A 173 -1.87 9.25 -7.99
N ALA A 174 -2.97 9.09 -7.25
CA ALA A 174 -3.05 8.22 -6.07
C ALA A 174 -2.75 6.76 -6.40
N TRP A 175 -3.32 6.25 -7.50
CA TRP A 175 -3.05 4.89 -8.00
C TRP A 175 -1.56 4.64 -8.22
N ARG A 176 -0.88 5.56 -8.92
CA ARG A 176 0.55 5.43 -9.21
C ARG A 176 1.41 5.58 -7.97
N ILE A 177 1.06 6.47 -7.04
CA ILE A 177 1.75 6.59 -5.75
C ILE A 177 1.60 5.28 -4.95
N ALA A 178 0.40 4.68 -4.92
CA ALA A 178 0.16 3.43 -4.20
C ALA A 178 0.99 2.28 -4.78
N LEU A 179 1.01 2.13 -6.10
CA LEU A 179 1.84 1.12 -6.78
C LEU A 179 3.34 1.38 -6.58
N SER A 180 3.79 2.63 -6.69
CA SER A 180 5.18 3.02 -6.44
C SER A 180 5.62 2.70 -5.01
N HIS A 181 4.75 2.97 -4.03
CA HIS A 181 5.00 2.65 -2.63
C HIS A 181 5.19 1.13 -2.43
N ARG A 182 4.34 0.31 -3.04
CA ARG A 182 4.46 -1.16 -2.99
C ARG A 182 5.72 -1.68 -3.66
N LEU A 183 6.08 -1.11 -4.81
CA LEU A 183 7.31 -1.45 -5.50
C LEU A 183 8.54 -1.10 -4.65
N SER A 184 8.58 0.10 -4.07
CA SER A 184 9.70 0.55 -3.23
C SER A 184 9.94 -0.34 -2.00
N ARG A 185 8.90 -1.02 -1.51
CA ARG A 185 8.95 -1.95 -0.37
C ARG A 185 9.21 -3.40 -0.78
N GLY A 186 9.30 -3.70 -2.08
CA GLY A 186 9.40 -5.07 -2.59
C GLY A 186 8.13 -5.90 -2.36
N GLU A 187 6.99 -5.25 -2.14
CA GLU A 187 5.70 -5.91 -1.87
C GLU A 187 4.88 -6.13 -3.14
N LEU A 188 5.28 -5.52 -4.25
CA LEU A 188 4.68 -5.69 -5.57
C LEU A 188 5.42 -6.80 -6.36
N ILE A 189 4.73 -7.91 -6.60
CA ILE A 189 5.23 -9.06 -7.36
C ILE A 189 4.50 -9.08 -8.70
N VAL A 190 5.25 -8.88 -9.79
CA VAL A 190 4.69 -8.88 -11.14
C VAL A 190 4.87 -10.26 -11.77
N VAL A 191 3.77 -10.84 -12.23
CA VAL A 191 3.72 -12.17 -12.83
C VAL A 191 3.55 -12.05 -14.34
N GLU A 192 4.38 -12.74 -15.13
CA GLU A 192 4.30 -12.67 -16.60
C GLU A 192 3.10 -13.41 -17.19
N ASN A 193 2.78 -14.58 -16.62
CA ASN A 193 1.71 -15.43 -17.09
C ASN A 193 0.39 -15.14 -16.37
N ALA A 194 -0.74 -15.55 -16.95
CA ALA A 194 -2.03 -15.50 -16.26
C ALA A 194 -2.03 -16.37 -15.00
N ILE A 195 -2.64 -15.88 -13.93
CA ILE A 195 -2.82 -16.57 -12.65
C ILE A 195 -3.83 -17.70 -12.87
N LYS A 196 -3.33 -18.88 -13.23
CA LYS A 196 -4.12 -20.08 -13.51
C LYS A 196 -3.45 -21.30 -12.90
N SER A 197 -4.27 -22.28 -12.51
CA SER A 197 -3.80 -23.61 -12.11
C SER A 197 -4.05 -24.60 -13.24
N ARG A 198 -3.09 -25.49 -13.53
CA ARG A 198 -3.15 -26.48 -14.61
C ARG A 198 -4.29 -27.51 -14.43
N GLY A 199 -4.73 -27.75 -13.19
CA GLY A 199 -5.77 -28.74 -12.85
C GLY A 199 -6.99 -28.15 -12.15
N GLY A 200 -7.24 -26.85 -12.31
CA GLY A 200 -8.21 -26.11 -11.50
C GLY A 200 -7.60 -25.65 -10.17
N ALA A 201 -8.05 -24.50 -9.67
CA ALA A 201 -7.58 -23.97 -8.40
C ALA A 201 -8.32 -24.69 -7.27
N THR A 202 -7.61 -25.54 -6.53
CA THR A 202 -8.17 -26.14 -5.31
C THR A 202 -7.79 -25.30 -4.10
N PRO A 203 -8.57 -25.35 -3.01
CA PRO A 203 -8.23 -24.64 -1.79
C PRO A 203 -6.85 -25.07 -1.25
N PHE A 204 -6.56 -26.38 -1.33
CA PHE A 204 -5.26 -26.96 -0.96
C PHE A 204 -4.09 -26.38 -1.77
N PHE A 205 -4.30 -26.08 -3.05
CA PHE A 205 -3.28 -25.44 -3.88
C PHE A 205 -2.90 -24.05 -3.36
N ILE A 206 -3.89 -23.23 -2.95
CA ILE A 206 -3.64 -21.90 -2.39
C ILE A 206 -2.87 -22.01 -1.07
N GLU A 207 -3.28 -22.92 -0.18
CA GLU A 207 -2.58 -23.13 1.07
C GLU A 207 -1.12 -23.54 0.86
N ASN A 208 -0.87 -24.50 -0.04
CA ASN A 208 0.49 -24.93 -0.35
C ASN A 208 1.32 -23.82 -0.97
N LEU A 209 0.73 -23.01 -1.85
CA LEU A 209 1.40 -21.86 -2.44
C LEU A 209 1.82 -20.84 -1.38
N LEU A 210 0.90 -20.50 -0.47
CA LEU A 210 1.17 -19.57 0.62
C LEU A 210 2.24 -20.10 1.59
N ARG A 211 2.27 -21.42 1.83
CA ARG A 211 3.29 -22.06 2.68
C ARG A 211 4.64 -22.14 1.98
N ALA A 212 4.67 -22.50 0.69
CA ALA A 212 5.89 -22.63 -0.09
C ALA A 212 6.69 -21.31 -0.17
N HIS A 213 5.96 -20.19 -0.30
CA HIS A 213 6.56 -18.86 -0.37
C HIS A 213 6.67 -18.15 0.98
N ASP A 214 6.36 -18.83 2.09
CA ASP A 214 6.41 -18.28 3.45
C ASP A 214 5.55 -17.01 3.63
N TRP A 215 4.40 -16.96 2.95
CA TRP A 215 3.39 -15.90 3.04
C TRP A 215 2.32 -16.20 4.08
N TYR A 216 2.18 -17.47 4.45
CA TYR A 216 1.21 -17.91 5.44
C TYR A 216 1.47 -17.25 6.80
N GLY A 217 0.44 -16.62 7.39
CA GLY A 217 0.54 -15.93 8.68
C GLY A 217 1.28 -14.58 8.67
N LYS A 218 1.95 -14.20 7.59
CA LYS A 218 2.67 -12.91 7.46
C LYS A 218 1.80 -11.85 6.78
N GLY A 219 0.59 -11.66 7.30
CA GLY A 219 -0.42 -10.76 6.72
C GLY A 219 -1.16 -11.37 5.52
N ARG A 220 -1.72 -10.50 4.67
CA ARG A 220 -2.59 -10.90 3.54
C ARG A 220 -1.92 -10.64 2.19
N SER A 221 -2.27 -11.44 1.20
CA SER A 221 -1.80 -11.28 -0.19
C SER A 221 -2.98 -11.05 -1.13
N THR A 222 -2.93 -10.01 -1.95
CA THR A 222 -3.94 -9.77 -2.99
C THR A 222 -3.43 -10.27 -4.34
N PHE A 223 -4.19 -11.15 -4.98
CA PHE A 223 -3.97 -11.60 -6.35
C PHE A 223 -4.84 -10.76 -7.29
N ILE A 224 -4.23 -10.17 -8.32
CA ILE A 224 -4.90 -9.27 -9.27
C ILE A 224 -4.79 -9.86 -10.67
N SER A 225 -5.93 -10.25 -11.24
CA SER A 225 -6.03 -10.84 -12.58
C SER A 225 -6.63 -9.87 -13.60
N LEU A 226 -6.20 -9.98 -14.86
CA LEU A 226 -6.77 -9.21 -15.97
C LEU A 226 -8.19 -9.67 -16.30
N GLN A 227 -8.43 -10.98 -16.20
CA GLN A 227 -9.73 -11.60 -16.43
C GLN A 227 -10.20 -12.29 -15.16
N PRO A 228 -11.49 -12.17 -14.79
CA PRO A 228 -12.02 -12.87 -13.64
C PRO A 228 -11.91 -14.38 -13.86
N ASN A 229 -11.35 -15.08 -12.89
CA ASN A 229 -11.28 -16.53 -12.87
C ASN A 229 -12.04 -17.04 -11.65
N GLU A 230 -13.29 -17.46 -11.86
CA GLU A 230 -14.20 -17.88 -10.79
C GLU A 230 -13.62 -19.01 -9.95
N GLN A 231 -13.06 -20.06 -10.58
CA GLN A 231 -12.47 -21.19 -9.87
C GLN A 231 -11.34 -20.76 -8.93
N PHE A 232 -10.51 -19.82 -9.37
CA PHE A 232 -9.43 -19.28 -8.54
C PHE A 232 -9.97 -18.38 -7.43
N SER A 233 -10.98 -17.56 -7.73
CA SER A 233 -11.67 -16.72 -6.76
C SER A 233 -12.30 -17.55 -5.63
N ASP A 234 -13.05 -18.60 -5.98
CA ASP A 234 -13.72 -19.51 -5.03
C ASP A 234 -12.72 -20.24 -4.13
N ALA A 235 -11.57 -20.64 -4.69
CA ALA A 235 -10.50 -21.28 -3.94
C ALA A 235 -9.84 -20.31 -2.95
N VAL A 236 -9.65 -19.05 -3.35
CA VAL A 236 -9.06 -17.99 -2.52
C VAL A 236 -10.02 -17.52 -1.43
N GLU A 237 -11.32 -17.45 -1.71
CA GLU A 237 -12.35 -17.00 -0.76
C GLU A 237 -12.42 -17.90 0.49
N LYS A 238 -12.22 -19.21 0.33
CA LYS A 238 -12.12 -20.16 1.45
C LYS A 238 -10.94 -19.85 2.38
N TYR A 239 -9.92 -19.13 1.89
CA TYR A 239 -8.76 -18.65 2.65
C TYR A 239 -8.71 -17.10 2.74
N HIS A 240 -9.86 -16.42 2.80
CA HIS A 240 -9.96 -14.95 2.81
C HIS A 240 -9.10 -14.24 3.89
N ASN A 241 -8.82 -14.93 5.00
CA ASN A 241 -7.96 -14.45 6.09
C ASN A 241 -6.51 -14.22 5.66
N HIS A 242 -6.02 -14.92 4.64
CA HIS A 242 -4.64 -14.86 4.16
C HIS A 242 -4.51 -14.37 2.72
N ALA A 243 -5.53 -14.58 1.90
CA ALA A 243 -5.50 -14.19 0.49
C ALA A 243 -6.81 -13.51 0.07
N ARG A 244 -6.71 -12.63 -0.93
CA ARG A 244 -7.87 -12.04 -1.62
C ARG A 244 -7.58 -12.08 -3.10
N HIS A 245 -8.60 -12.31 -3.92
CA HIS A 245 -8.50 -12.26 -5.37
C HIS A 245 -9.41 -11.15 -5.88
N LEU A 246 -8.88 -10.31 -6.78
CA LEU A 246 -9.59 -9.19 -7.38
C LEU A 246 -9.34 -9.14 -8.88
N SER A 247 -10.36 -8.75 -9.63
CA SER A 247 -10.21 -8.43 -11.05
C SER A 247 -9.66 -7.00 -11.20
N THR A 248 -9.11 -6.66 -12.37
CA THR A 248 -8.72 -5.26 -12.67
C THR A 248 -9.85 -4.24 -12.60
N GLU A 249 -11.11 -4.68 -12.68
CA GLU A 249 -12.28 -3.79 -12.73
C GLU A 249 -12.86 -3.51 -11.34
N ASP A 250 -12.69 -4.46 -10.42
CA ASP A 250 -13.14 -4.37 -9.02
C ASP A 250 -12.03 -3.84 -8.08
N LEU A 251 -10.95 -3.31 -8.64
CA LEU A 251 -9.78 -2.90 -7.87
C LEU A 251 -9.86 -1.40 -7.54
N ASP A 252 -9.62 -1.08 -6.27
CA ASP A 252 -9.56 0.29 -5.74
C ASP A 252 -8.17 0.64 -5.18
N VAL A 253 -7.88 1.94 -4.95
CA VAL A 253 -6.64 2.40 -4.29
C VAL A 253 -6.56 1.85 -2.87
N LYS A 254 -7.68 1.79 -2.15
CA LYS A 254 -7.76 1.16 -0.82
C LYS A 254 -7.28 -0.29 -0.84
N ASP A 255 -7.69 -1.07 -1.84
CA ASP A 255 -7.34 -2.49 -1.92
C ASP A 255 -5.84 -2.71 -2.19
N LEU A 256 -5.20 -1.78 -2.92
CA LEU A 256 -3.74 -1.76 -3.08
C LEU A 256 -3.00 -1.50 -1.76
N LEU A 257 -3.64 -0.84 -0.79
CA LEU A 257 -3.06 -0.42 0.49
C LEU A 257 -3.43 -1.34 1.67
N GLU A 258 -4.50 -2.14 1.55
CA GLU A 258 -5.01 -2.98 2.65
C GLU A 258 -4.07 -4.15 2.97
N THR A 259 -3.61 -4.87 1.96
CA THR A 259 -2.86 -6.12 2.14
C THR A 259 -1.37 -5.90 2.29
N SER A 260 -0.62 -6.95 2.59
CA SER A 260 0.82 -6.88 2.79
C SER A 260 1.58 -6.99 1.47
N ARG A 261 1.04 -7.77 0.52
CA ARG A 261 1.68 -8.10 -0.76
C ARG A 261 0.67 -8.04 -1.87
N LEU A 262 1.11 -7.60 -3.04
CA LEU A 262 0.33 -7.57 -4.26
C LEU A 262 0.99 -8.46 -5.31
N VAL A 263 0.24 -9.46 -5.79
CA VAL A 263 0.65 -10.32 -6.90
C VAL A 263 -0.21 -9.94 -8.09
N ILE A 264 0.38 -9.28 -9.08
CA ILE A 264 -0.35 -8.69 -10.21
C ILE A 264 0.14 -9.32 -11.52
N GLU A 265 -0.78 -9.70 -12.39
CA GLU A 265 -0.44 -10.06 -13.77
C GLU A 265 0.19 -8.86 -14.49
N ARG A 266 1.23 -9.09 -15.31
CA ARG A 266 1.89 -8.05 -16.09
C ARG A 266 0.89 -7.26 -16.94
N ASP A 267 -0.02 -7.98 -17.59
CA ASP A 267 -1.00 -7.36 -18.48
C ASP A 267 -2.07 -6.58 -17.69
N ALA A 268 -2.41 -7.03 -16.48
CA ALA A 268 -3.26 -6.30 -15.54
C ALA A 268 -2.60 -5.00 -15.08
N LEU A 269 -1.31 -5.06 -14.71
CA LEU A 269 -0.53 -3.88 -14.34
C LEU A 269 -0.51 -2.86 -15.50
N HIS A 270 -0.31 -3.33 -16.74
CA HIS A 270 -0.37 -2.45 -17.90
C HIS A 270 -1.74 -1.80 -18.12
N LYS A 271 -2.84 -2.56 -17.96
CA LYS A 271 -4.22 -2.02 -18.05
C LYS A 271 -4.46 -0.95 -16.99
N ILE A 272 -4.05 -1.18 -15.75
CA ILE A 272 -4.18 -0.22 -14.64
C ILE A 272 -3.37 1.04 -14.93
N LEU A 273 -2.08 0.89 -15.26
CA LEU A 273 -1.22 2.04 -15.57
C LEU A 273 -1.76 2.85 -16.73
N LEU A 274 -2.30 2.21 -17.78
CA LEU A 274 -2.96 2.86 -18.91
C LEU A 274 -4.20 3.67 -18.53
N ALA A 275 -5.03 3.14 -17.63
CA ALA A 275 -6.25 3.81 -17.19
C ALA A 275 -5.95 5.10 -16.40
N HIS A 276 -4.83 5.09 -15.67
CA HIS A 276 -4.43 6.16 -14.75
C HIS A 276 -3.26 6.99 -15.28
N THR A 277 -3.36 7.53 -16.50
CA THR A 277 -2.35 8.45 -17.07
C THR A 277 -2.89 9.83 -17.43
N THR A 278 -4.07 10.26 -16.95
CA THR A 278 -4.71 11.49 -17.47
C THR A 278 -3.95 12.79 -17.19
N ASP A 279 -3.04 12.80 -16.23
CA ASP A 279 -2.17 13.91 -15.91
C ASP A 279 -0.80 13.85 -16.62
N LEU A 280 -0.49 12.73 -17.27
CA LEU A 280 0.81 12.49 -17.92
C LEU A 280 0.78 12.84 -19.41
N SER A 281 1.95 13.24 -19.91
CA SER A 281 2.16 13.39 -21.36
C SER A 281 2.41 12.02 -22.02
N PRO A 282 2.15 11.87 -23.32
CA PRO A 282 2.46 10.64 -24.06
C PRO A 282 3.92 10.15 -23.96
N ALA A 283 4.87 11.06 -23.72
CA ALA A 283 6.28 10.73 -23.55
C ALA A 283 6.58 10.08 -22.19
N ASP A 284 5.72 10.30 -21.19
CA ASP A 284 5.87 9.75 -19.84
C ASP A 284 5.25 8.35 -19.71
N THR A 285 4.48 7.89 -20.70
CA THR A 285 3.80 6.59 -20.71
C THR A 285 4.58 5.49 -21.44
N LEU A 286 5.88 5.70 -21.63
CA LEU A 286 6.78 4.79 -22.32
C LEU A 286 7.27 3.66 -21.40
N PHE A 287 7.24 2.44 -21.92
CA PHE A 287 7.74 1.22 -21.30
C PHE A 287 8.67 0.51 -22.27
N SER A 288 9.78 -0.06 -21.77
CA SER A 288 10.64 -0.94 -22.56
C SER A 288 10.68 -2.35 -21.96
N PRO A 289 10.26 -3.36 -22.74
CA PRO A 289 10.20 -4.74 -22.30
C PRO A 289 11.52 -5.50 -22.35
N SER A 290 12.50 -4.99 -23.10
CA SER A 290 13.74 -5.72 -23.31
C SER A 290 14.78 -5.34 -22.26
N THR A 291 15.57 -6.34 -21.86
CA THR A 291 16.79 -6.18 -21.06
C THR A 291 17.81 -5.27 -21.76
N GLN A 292 17.70 -5.07 -23.08
CA GLN A 292 18.62 -4.27 -23.90
C GLN A 292 18.08 -2.89 -24.31
N GLY A 293 16.90 -2.47 -23.85
CA GLY A 293 16.40 -1.09 -24.00
C GLY A 293 16.18 -0.55 -25.42
N SER A 294 16.33 -1.38 -26.46
CA SER A 294 16.32 -0.92 -27.88
C SER A 294 14.92 -0.64 -28.44
N VAL A 295 13.87 -1.26 -27.89
CA VAL A 295 12.49 -1.05 -28.34
C VAL A 295 11.68 -0.34 -27.26
N ILE A 296 11.23 0.87 -27.59
CA ILE A 296 10.40 1.70 -26.72
C ILE A 296 8.94 1.53 -27.16
N HIS A 297 8.11 0.97 -26.27
CA HIS A 297 6.68 0.85 -26.51
C HIS A 297 5.95 1.96 -25.76
N GLN A 298 5.05 2.64 -26.47
CA GLN A 298 4.04 3.46 -25.81
C GLN A 298 2.93 2.55 -25.30
N LEU A 299 2.55 2.71 -24.04
CA LEU A 299 1.33 2.13 -23.53
C LEU A 299 0.15 2.66 -24.37
N LYS A 300 -0.44 1.80 -25.20
CA LYS A 300 -1.65 2.06 -26.00
C LYS A 300 -2.62 0.90 -25.83
N ALA A 301 -3.91 1.20 -25.67
CA ALA A 301 -4.97 0.20 -25.48
C ALA A 301 -5.00 -0.87 -26.59
N SER A 302 -4.66 -0.52 -27.84
CA SER A 302 -4.66 -1.45 -28.98
C SER A 302 -3.51 -2.47 -28.99
N ARG A 303 -2.50 -2.35 -28.10
CA ARG A 303 -1.27 -3.16 -28.14
C ARG A 303 -1.14 -4.22 -27.05
N LEU A 304 -2.09 -4.31 -26.12
CA LEU A 304 -2.03 -5.24 -24.98
C LEU A 304 -1.93 -6.72 -25.40
N ARG A 305 -2.38 -7.10 -26.61
CA ARG A 305 -2.25 -8.46 -27.14
C ARG A 305 -1.19 -8.64 -28.24
N ALA A 306 -0.79 -7.57 -28.94
CA ALA A 306 -0.09 -7.69 -30.23
C ALA A 306 1.45 -7.54 -30.16
N THR A 307 2.03 -7.28 -28.97
CA THR A 307 3.45 -6.89 -28.86
C THR A 307 4.42 -7.96 -28.37
N TRP A 308 3.98 -9.23 -28.23
CA TRP A 308 4.75 -10.26 -27.50
C TRP A 308 4.92 -11.61 -28.20
N GLU A 309 4.59 -11.74 -29.49
CA GLU A 309 4.84 -12.94 -30.31
C GLU A 309 6.07 -12.83 -31.24
N ALA A 310 7.02 -11.94 -30.95
CA ALA A 310 8.26 -11.79 -31.72
C ALA A 310 9.50 -11.92 -30.83
#